data_AF-A0A927NUY8-F1
#
_entry.id   AF-A0A927NUY8-F1
#
_cell.length_a   1.000
_cell.length_b   1.000
_cell.length_c   1.000
_cell.angle_alpha   90.00
_cell.angle_beta   90.00
_cell.angle_gamma   90.00
#
_symmetry.space_group_name_H-M   'P 1'
#
loop_
_entity.id
_entity.type
_entity.pdbx_description
1 polymer ?
#
loop_
_entity_poly.entity_id
_entity_poly.type
_entity_poly.pdbx_seq_one_letter_code
_entity_poly.pdbx_strand_id
1 'polypeptide(L)'
;MKRISAYEIALSALACAFVVIFLTIGSYSEVLLFSGYLFSAVALMLPLSKQSFKGYALAYVGGCILALIFNSARFWDILPFIVFFGLHPLVNELQLRVKINTWVACFIKALWFDGAMYLIWRFVFGMSTTLDFVDKYAIPVILIAGTLFFVFYDYASYKCRGVVNNFVARFLKK
;
A
#
# COMPACT_ATOMS: atom_id res chain seq x y z
N MET A 1 -20.68 3.67 -19.22
CA MET A 1 -19.95 3.98 -17.97
C MET A 1 -20.92 3.90 -16.80
N LYS A 2 -20.67 3.03 -15.81
CA LYS A 2 -21.50 2.92 -14.60
C LYS A 2 -21.43 4.25 -13.84
N ARG A 3 -22.57 4.88 -13.53
CA ARG A 3 -22.60 6.12 -12.73
C ARG A 3 -22.06 5.81 -11.34
N ILE A 4 -21.12 6.62 -10.86
CA ILE A 4 -20.59 6.50 -9.50
C ILE A 4 -21.74 6.88 -8.55
N SER A 5 -22.07 6.00 -7.62
CA SER A 5 -23.11 6.28 -6.63
C SER A 5 -22.59 7.26 -5.58
N ALA A 6 -23.46 8.12 -5.03
CA ALA A 6 -23.12 9.01 -3.91
C ALA A 6 -22.49 8.23 -2.74
N TYR A 7 -22.95 7.00 -2.53
CA TYR A 7 -22.41 6.09 -1.54
C TYR A 7 -20.94 5.67 -1.84
N GLU A 8 -20.59 5.43 -3.10
CA GLU A 8 -19.21 5.09 -3.49
C GLU A 8 -18.25 6.27 -3.30
N ILE A 9 -18.74 7.50 -3.53
CA ILE A 9 -17.99 8.74 -3.27
C ILE A 9 -17.74 8.89 -1.77
N ALA A 10 -18.77 8.72 -0.94
CA ALA A 10 -18.65 8.79 0.51
C ALA A 10 -17.67 7.75 1.07
N LEU A 11 -17.74 6.50 0.58
CA LEU A 11 -16.81 5.44 0.99
C LEU A 11 -15.36 5.73 0.59
N SER A 12 -15.16 6.32 -0.59
CA SER A 12 -13.83 6.74 -1.06
C SER A 12 -13.28 7.91 -0.24
N ALA A 13 -14.13 8.85 0.15
CA ALA A 13 -13.76 9.97 1.02
C ALA A 13 -13.37 9.47 2.43
N LEU A 14 -14.11 8.53 3.00
CA LEU A 14 -13.77 7.89 4.27
C LEU A 14 -12.41 7.15 4.19
N ALA A 15 -12.20 6.37 3.13
CA ALA A 15 -10.92 5.70 2.91
C ALA A 15 -9.76 6.70 2.79
N CYS A 16 -9.96 7.80 2.06
CA CYS A 16 -9.00 8.89 1.95
C CYS A 16 -8.66 9.47 3.34
N ALA A 17 -9.66 9.79 4.16
CA ALA A 17 -9.46 10.33 5.50
C ALA A 17 -8.64 9.37 6.40
N PHE A 18 -8.97 8.08 6.40
CA PHE A 18 -8.21 7.09 7.17
C PHE A 18 -6.77 6.96 6.69
N VAL A 19 -6.53 6.96 5.38
CA VAL A 19 -5.17 6.93 4.81
C VAL A 19 -4.36 8.14 5.30
N VAL A 20 -4.94 9.34 5.23
CA VAL A 20 -4.25 10.56 5.71
C VAL A 20 -3.89 10.43 7.18
N ILE A 21 -4.83 10.00 8.03
CA ILE A 21 -4.60 9.86 9.48
C ILE A 21 -3.49 8.84 9.75
N PHE A 22 -3.56 7.66 9.17
CA PHE A 22 -2.59 6.59 9.42
C PHE A 22 -1.20 6.91 8.86
N LEU A 23 -1.11 7.52 7.67
CA LEU A 23 0.17 7.99 7.13
C LEU A 23 0.76 9.12 7.96
N THR A 24 -0.08 10.05 8.42
CA THR A 24 0.37 11.18 9.24
C THR A 24 0.88 10.70 10.59
N ILE A 25 0.11 9.91 11.32
CA ILE A 25 0.54 9.33 12.60
C ILE A 25 1.77 8.45 12.42
N GLY A 26 1.82 7.63 11.36
CA GLY A 26 2.97 6.79 11.05
C GLY A 26 4.24 7.62 10.79
N SER A 27 4.12 8.76 10.14
CA SER A 27 5.27 9.62 9.81
C SER A 27 5.87 10.35 11.03
N TYR A 28 5.16 10.39 12.16
CA TYR A 28 5.69 10.97 13.41
C TYR A 28 6.55 10.02 14.22
N SER A 29 6.55 8.71 13.93
CA SER A 29 7.38 7.73 14.64
C SER A 29 7.92 6.68 13.69
N GLU A 30 9.25 6.52 13.64
CA GLU A 30 9.93 5.55 12.78
C GLU A 30 9.44 4.11 12.97
N VAL A 31 9.08 3.75 14.21
CA VAL A 31 8.52 2.42 14.54
C VAL A 31 7.09 2.27 14.02
N LEU A 32 6.28 3.33 14.09
CA LEU A 32 4.89 3.30 13.63
C LEU A 32 4.76 3.50 12.12
N LEU A 33 5.76 4.08 11.44
CA LEU A 33 5.74 4.34 10.00
C LEU A 33 5.31 3.11 9.21
N PHE A 34 5.94 1.98 9.53
CA PHE A 34 5.64 0.70 8.92
C PHE A 34 4.18 0.28 9.14
N SER A 35 3.70 0.36 10.37
CA SER A 35 2.30 0.03 10.71
C SER A 35 1.31 1.00 10.04
N GLY A 36 1.66 2.27 9.91
CA GLY A 36 0.88 3.31 9.24
C GLY A 36 0.65 2.99 7.76
N TYR A 37 1.65 2.43 7.07
CA TYR A 37 1.48 1.94 5.70
C TYR A 37 0.51 0.76 5.62
N LEU A 38 0.62 -0.20 6.54
CA LEU A 38 -0.25 -1.37 6.58
C LEU A 38 -1.71 -0.95 6.80
N PHE A 39 -1.98 -0.11 7.81
CA PHE A 39 -3.33 0.36 8.10
C PHE A 39 -3.90 1.23 6.99
N SER A 40 -3.09 2.08 6.37
CA SER A 40 -3.47 2.85 5.18
C SER A 40 -3.83 1.95 3.99
N ALA A 41 -3.06 0.89 3.76
CA ALA A 41 -3.35 -0.07 2.69
C ALA A 41 -4.67 -0.81 2.95
N VAL A 42 -4.96 -1.17 4.20
CA VAL A 42 -6.25 -1.77 4.60
C VAL A 42 -7.40 -0.78 4.41
N ALA A 43 -7.22 0.49 4.77
CA ALA A 43 -8.23 1.53 4.57
C ALA A 43 -8.58 1.70 3.08
N LEU A 44 -7.60 1.64 2.19
CA LEU A 44 -7.83 1.69 0.74
C LEU A 44 -8.59 0.46 0.20
N MET A 45 -8.67 -0.65 0.94
CA MET A 45 -9.51 -1.79 0.53
C MET A 45 -11.02 -1.48 0.63
N LEU A 46 -11.42 -0.44 1.36
CA LEU A 46 -12.82 -0.02 1.49
C LEU A 46 -13.49 0.27 0.12
N PRO A 47 -12.99 1.19 -0.72
CA PRO A 47 -13.58 1.43 -2.05
C PRO A 47 -13.49 0.21 -2.98
N LEU A 48 -12.48 -0.66 -2.82
CA LEU A 48 -12.35 -1.90 -3.58
C LEU A 48 -13.43 -2.93 -3.23
N SER A 49 -13.96 -2.94 -2.01
CA SER A 49 -15.07 -3.83 -1.62
C SER A 49 -16.33 -3.67 -2.48
N LYS A 50 -16.55 -2.48 -3.03
CA LYS A 50 -17.65 -2.17 -3.96
C LYS A 50 -17.18 -2.18 -5.41
N GLN A 51 -15.98 -2.67 -5.68
CA GLN A 51 -15.41 -2.80 -7.02
C GLN A 51 -15.22 -1.44 -7.73
N SER A 52 -15.02 -0.36 -6.95
CA SER A 52 -14.84 1.00 -7.47
C SER A 52 -13.35 1.37 -7.57
N PHE A 53 -12.75 1.10 -8.74
CA PHE A 53 -11.36 1.45 -9.02
C PHE A 53 -11.09 2.96 -9.07
N LYS A 54 -12.07 3.74 -9.57
CA LYS A 54 -11.95 5.20 -9.62
C LYS A 54 -11.94 5.80 -8.21
N GLY A 55 -12.81 5.28 -7.34
CA GLY A 55 -12.85 5.67 -5.93
C GLY A 55 -11.54 5.34 -5.20
N TYR A 56 -10.99 4.15 -5.45
CA TYR A 56 -9.66 3.77 -4.96
C TYR A 56 -8.57 4.73 -5.41
N ALA A 57 -8.47 4.97 -6.73
CA ALA A 57 -7.42 5.83 -7.29
C ALA A 57 -7.49 7.25 -6.73
N LEU A 58 -8.70 7.80 -6.60
CA LEU A 58 -8.92 9.13 -6.01
C LEU A 58 -8.57 9.17 -4.52
N ALA A 59 -8.98 8.15 -3.75
CA ALA A 59 -8.67 8.07 -2.32
C ALA A 59 -7.17 7.89 -2.07
N TYR A 60 -6.50 7.12 -2.92
CA TYR A 60 -5.06 6.89 -2.86
C TYR A 60 -4.27 8.16 -3.21
N VAL A 61 -4.55 8.78 -4.37
CA VAL A 61 -3.86 10.02 -4.78
C VAL A 61 -4.16 11.16 -3.82
N GLY A 62 -5.44 11.35 -3.45
CA GLY A 62 -5.85 12.37 -2.49
C GLY A 62 -5.22 12.15 -1.12
N GLY A 63 -5.20 10.90 -0.65
CA GLY A 63 -4.60 10.53 0.63
C GLY A 63 -3.09 10.79 0.67
N CYS A 64 -2.36 10.47 -0.41
CA CYS A 64 -0.93 10.74 -0.50
C CYS A 64 -0.64 12.26 -0.53
N ILE A 65 -1.37 13.04 -1.33
CA ILE A 65 -1.18 14.49 -1.42
C ILE A 65 -1.48 15.15 -0.06
N LEU A 66 -2.59 14.80 0.57
CA LEU A 66 -2.97 15.35 1.88
C LEU A 66 -1.97 14.93 2.96
N ALA A 67 -1.54 13.67 2.99
CA ALA A 67 -0.51 13.21 3.92
C ALA A 67 0.82 13.94 3.72
N LEU A 68 1.22 14.24 2.47
CA LEU A 68 2.41 15.05 2.21
C LEU A 68 2.27 16.46 2.76
N ILE A 69 1.10 17.09 2.61
CA ILE A 69 0.82 18.43 3.14
C ILE A 69 0.91 18.41 4.68
N PHE A 70 0.31 17.42 5.34
CA PHE A 70 0.31 17.33 6.81
C PHE A 70 1.65 16.93 7.42
N ASN A 71 2.51 16.21 6.69
CA ASN A 71 3.83 15.77 7.15
C ASN A 71 4.98 16.67 6.68
N SER A 72 4.70 17.96 6.40
CA SER A 72 5.71 18.95 5.98
C SER A 72 6.54 18.49 4.76
N ALA A 73 5.89 17.85 3.78
CA ALA A 73 6.50 17.36 2.56
C ALA A 73 7.66 16.37 2.75
N ARG A 74 7.63 15.55 3.81
CA ARG A 74 8.49 14.37 3.98
C ARG A 74 8.20 13.29 2.93
N PHE A 75 8.59 13.56 1.69
CA PHE A 75 8.30 12.72 0.53
C PHE A 75 8.94 11.34 0.66
N TRP A 76 10.15 11.27 1.20
CA TRP A 76 10.90 10.04 1.39
C TRP A 76 10.21 9.05 2.33
N ASP A 77 9.52 9.56 3.35
CA ASP A 77 8.77 8.77 4.33
C ASP A 77 7.42 8.28 3.78
N ILE A 78 6.93 8.81 2.66
CA ILE A 78 5.66 8.40 2.06
C ILE A 78 5.90 7.58 0.78
N LEU A 79 7.10 7.67 0.20
CA LEU A 79 7.49 6.96 -1.02
C LEU A 79 7.28 5.44 -0.96
N PRO A 80 7.59 4.71 0.14
CA PRO A 80 7.29 3.28 0.23
C PRO A 80 5.81 2.97 0.11
N PHE A 81 4.96 3.85 0.66
CA PHE A 81 3.52 3.72 0.51
C PHE A 81 3.09 3.96 -0.94
N ILE A 82 3.64 4.97 -1.59
CA ILE A 82 3.27 5.33 -2.97
C ILE A 82 3.65 4.22 -3.96
N VAL A 83 4.88 3.70 -3.84
CA VAL A 83 5.42 2.76 -4.82
C VAL A 83 4.91 1.33 -4.58
N PHE A 84 4.55 0.99 -3.33
CA PHE A 84 4.22 -0.38 -2.98
C PHE A 84 2.91 -0.52 -2.20
N PHE A 85 2.86 -0.09 -0.93
CA PHE A 85 1.75 -0.46 -0.04
C PHE A 85 0.39 0.05 -0.52
N GLY A 86 0.34 1.23 -1.13
CA GLY A 86 -0.87 1.82 -1.69
C GLY A 86 -1.23 1.30 -3.09
N LEU A 87 -0.32 0.63 -3.80
CA LEU A 87 -0.62 0.00 -5.11
C LEU A 87 -0.93 -1.49 -4.97
N HIS A 88 -0.41 -2.14 -3.92
CA HIS A 88 -0.57 -3.57 -3.70
C HIS A 88 -2.03 -4.04 -3.64
N PRO A 89 -2.95 -3.41 -2.87
CA PRO A 89 -4.35 -3.81 -2.84
C PRO A 89 -5.05 -3.72 -4.20
N LEU A 90 -4.67 -2.73 -5.03
CA LEU A 90 -5.21 -2.53 -6.37
C LEU A 90 -4.79 -3.65 -7.32
N VAL A 91 -3.49 -3.98 -7.34
CA VAL A 91 -2.95 -5.08 -8.18
C VAL A 91 -3.59 -6.41 -7.76
N ASN A 92 -3.81 -6.63 -6.47
CA ASN A 92 -4.46 -7.83 -5.95
C ASN A 92 -5.92 -7.99 -6.42
N GLU A 93 -6.67 -6.89 -6.49
CA GLU A 93 -8.02 -6.88 -7.07
C GLU A 93 -8.01 -7.08 -8.59
N LEU A 94 -7.05 -6.46 -9.29
CA LEU A 94 -6.90 -6.62 -10.73
C LEU A 94 -6.55 -8.08 -11.11
N GLN A 95 -5.66 -8.72 -10.35
CA GLN A 95 -5.27 -10.12 -10.56
C GLN A 95 -6.47 -11.07 -10.48
N LEU A 96 -7.34 -10.90 -9.49
CA LEU A 96 -8.53 -11.75 -9.32
C LEU A 96 -9.57 -11.51 -10.41
N ARG A 97 -9.70 -10.27 -10.90
CA ARG A 97 -10.57 -9.98 -12.04
C ARG A 97 -10.08 -10.63 -13.32
N VAL A 98 -8.79 -10.60 -13.57
CA VAL A 98 -8.17 -11.14 -14.79
C VAL A 98 -7.93 -12.66 -14.68
N LYS A 99 -8.16 -13.27 -13.50
CA LYS A 99 -7.93 -14.70 -13.23
C LYS A 99 -6.50 -15.16 -13.57
N ILE A 100 -5.51 -14.31 -13.30
CA ILE A 100 -4.10 -14.65 -13.52
C ILE A 100 -3.69 -15.72 -12.51
N ASN A 101 -2.88 -16.69 -12.95
CA ASN A 101 -2.33 -17.74 -12.09
C ASN A 101 -1.57 -17.13 -10.89
N THR A 102 -1.94 -17.55 -9.67
CA THR A 102 -1.45 -16.99 -8.41
C THR A 102 0.07 -17.00 -8.30
N TRP A 103 0.71 -18.03 -8.85
CA TRP A 103 2.17 -18.17 -8.82
C TRP A 103 2.89 -17.11 -9.68
N VAL A 104 2.41 -16.87 -10.90
CA VAL A 104 3.02 -15.87 -11.80
C VAL A 104 2.84 -14.47 -11.24
N ALA A 105 1.67 -14.17 -10.71
CA ALA A 105 1.41 -12.87 -10.12
C ALA A 105 2.18 -12.66 -8.80
N CYS A 106 2.37 -13.71 -8.00
CA CYS A 106 3.23 -13.66 -6.81
C CYS A 106 4.67 -13.31 -7.20
N PHE A 107 5.21 -13.94 -8.25
CA PHE A 107 6.57 -13.68 -8.74
C PHE A 107 6.74 -12.23 -9.24
N ILE A 108 5.78 -11.73 -10.02
CA ILE A 108 5.80 -10.36 -10.53
C ILE A 108 5.73 -9.34 -9.39
N LYS A 109 4.88 -9.58 -8.38
CA LYS A 109 4.78 -8.70 -7.21
C LYS A 109 6.00 -8.77 -6.30
N ALA A 110 6.62 -9.94 -6.16
CA ALA A 110 7.87 -10.10 -5.42
C ALA A 110 8.98 -9.29 -6.09
N LEU A 111 9.12 -9.41 -7.42
CA LEU A 111 10.06 -8.59 -8.19
C LEU A 111 9.76 -7.08 -8.09
N TRP A 112 8.47 -6.70 -8.08
CA TRP A 112 8.07 -5.32 -7.83
C TRP A 112 8.49 -4.87 -6.43
N PHE A 113 8.23 -5.68 -5.40
CA PHE A 113 8.58 -5.37 -4.02
C PHE A 113 10.08 -5.20 -3.83
N ASP A 114 10.87 -6.14 -4.36
CA ASP A 114 12.32 -6.11 -4.31
C ASP A 114 12.86 -4.88 -5.07
N GLY A 115 12.28 -4.57 -6.25
CA GLY A 115 12.60 -3.37 -7.01
C GLY A 115 12.25 -2.08 -6.27
N ALA A 116 11.10 -2.02 -5.60
CA ALA A 116 10.67 -0.88 -4.80
C ALA A 116 11.55 -0.69 -3.57
N MET A 117 11.89 -1.77 -2.86
CA MET A 117 12.82 -1.76 -1.73
C MET A 117 14.22 -1.31 -2.17
N TYR A 118 14.71 -1.80 -3.31
CA TYR A 118 15.98 -1.36 -3.88
C TYR A 118 15.97 0.13 -4.22
N LEU A 119 14.87 0.63 -4.79
CA LEU A 119 14.72 2.04 -5.13
C LEU A 119 14.68 2.91 -3.86
N ILE A 120 13.93 2.50 -2.83
CA ILE A 120 13.92 3.17 -1.52
C ILE A 120 15.32 3.18 -0.93
N TRP A 121 16.02 2.04 -0.91
CA TRP A 121 17.36 1.95 -0.38
C TRP A 121 18.36 2.84 -1.14
N ARG A 122 18.32 2.82 -2.47
CA ARG A 122 19.20 3.62 -3.33
C ARG A 122 19.01 5.13 -3.13
N PHE A 123 17.77 5.57 -2.94
CA PHE A 123 17.46 7.00 -2.79
C PHE A 123 17.54 7.50 -1.34
N VAL A 124 17.23 6.67 -0.35
CA VAL A 124 17.25 7.06 1.08
C VAL A 124 18.63 6.86 1.70
N PHE A 125 19.34 5.77 1.37
CA PHE A 125 20.67 5.45 1.93
C PHE A 125 21.82 5.73 0.95
N GLY A 126 21.59 5.58 -0.36
CA GLY A 126 22.64 5.78 -1.37
C GLY A 126 23.13 7.22 -1.56
N MET A 127 22.47 8.22 -0.96
CA MET A 127 22.95 9.61 -0.92
C MET A 127 23.78 9.96 0.33
N SER A 128 23.89 9.07 1.31
CA SER A 128 24.44 9.39 2.64
C SER A 128 25.51 8.42 3.16
N THR A 129 25.76 7.27 2.53
CA THR A 129 26.78 6.31 2.99
C THR A 129 27.90 6.07 1.97
N THR A 130 29.09 6.59 2.29
CA THR A 130 30.40 6.30 1.69
C THR A 130 31.05 5.04 2.30
N LEU A 131 30.31 3.94 2.48
CA LEU A 131 30.83 2.72 3.12
C LEU A 131 30.52 1.46 2.28
N ASP A 132 31.49 1.04 1.48
CA ASP A 132 31.48 -0.11 0.55
C ASP A 132 31.06 -1.47 1.16
N PHE A 133 31.04 -1.60 2.49
CA PHE A 133 30.79 -2.89 3.17
C PHE A 133 29.30 -3.17 3.41
N VAL A 134 28.46 -2.13 3.52
CA VAL A 134 27.02 -2.26 3.77
C VAL A 134 26.27 -2.53 2.46
N ASP A 135 26.72 -1.93 1.35
CA ASP A 135 26.17 -2.16 0.00
C ASP A 135 26.25 -3.63 -0.43
N LYS A 136 27.29 -4.36 0.00
CA LYS A 136 27.57 -5.74 -0.41
C LYS A 136 26.66 -6.79 0.25
N TYR A 137 26.14 -6.51 1.45
CA TYR A 137 25.24 -7.41 2.19
C TYR A 137 23.80 -6.91 2.30
N ALA A 138 23.53 -5.63 2.02
CA ALA A 138 22.17 -5.08 1.99
C ALA A 138 21.30 -5.75 0.91
N ILE A 139 21.86 -5.99 -0.28
CA ILE A 139 21.14 -6.60 -1.41
C ILE A 139 20.62 -8.02 -1.09
N PRO A 140 21.43 -8.97 -0.59
CA PRO A 140 20.92 -10.31 -0.27
C PRO A 140 19.98 -10.33 0.95
N VAL A 141 20.16 -9.45 1.93
CA VAL A 141 19.22 -9.33 3.07
C VAL A 141 17.87 -8.79 2.61
N ILE A 142 17.86 -7.78 1.74
CA ILE A 142 16.62 -7.25 1.15
C ILE A 142 15.93 -8.32 0.30
N LEU A 143 16.68 -9.07 -0.51
CA LEU A 143 16.10 -10.13 -1.36
C LEU A 143 15.49 -11.26 -0.53
N ILE A 144 16.21 -11.76 0.49
CA ILE A 144 15.75 -12.93 1.28
C ILE A 144 14.70 -12.52 2.32
N ALA A 145 14.96 -11.47 3.11
CA ALA A 145 14.03 -11.00 4.13
C ALA A 145 12.81 -10.32 3.50
N GLY A 146 13.01 -9.58 2.41
CA GLY A 146 11.94 -8.91 1.67
C GLY A 146 11.00 -9.90 0.99
N THR A 147 11.53 -10.94 0.33
CA THR A 147 10.68 -11.98 -0.27
C THR A 147 9.89 -12.76 0.79
N LEU A 148 10.53 -13.12 1.91
CA LEU A 148 9.85 -13.82 3.01
C LEU A 148 8.75 -12.95 3.64
N PHE A 149 9.04 -11.67 3.86
CA PHE A 149 8.08 -10.70 4.36
C PHE A 149 6.92 -10.47 3.38
N PHE A 150 7.22 -10.40 2.08
CA PHE A 150 6.23 -10.22 1.02
C PHE A 150 5.22 -11.36 1.00
N VAL A 151 5.66 -12.62 1.10
CA VAL A 151 4.74 -13.78 1.15
C VAL A 151 3.81 -13.68 2.36
N PHE A 152 4.33 -13.30 3.52
CA PHE A 152 3.51 -13.11 4.72
C PHE A 152 2.53 -11.94 4.56
N TYR A 153 2.99 -10.82 4.00
CA TYR A 153 2.18 -9.62 3.77
C TYR A 153 1.08 -9.84 2.71
N ASP A 154 1.36 -10.52 1.60
CA ASP A 154 0.35 -10.83 0.58
C ASP A 154 -0.74 -11.74 1.16
N TYR A 155 -0.35 -12.73 1.97
CA TYR A 155 -1.30 -13.57 2.70
C TYR A 155 -2.16 -12.78 3.71
N ALA A 156 -1.53 -11.91 4.50
CA ALA A 156 -2.22 -11.07 5.48
C ALA A 156 -3.19 -10.09 4.80
N SER A 157 -2.75 -9.42 3.73
CA SER A 157 -3.57 -8.47 2.98
C SER A 157 -4.76 -9.14 2.27
N TYR A 158 -4.60 -10.38 1.77
CA TYR A 158 -5.71 -11.17 1.26
C TYR A 158 -6.76 -11.46 2.35
N LYS A 159 -6.34 -11.82 3.57
CA LYS A 159 -7.25 -12.00 4.71
C LYS A 159 -7.92 -10.71 5.15
N CYS A 160 -7.16 -9.62 5.29
CA CYS A 160 -7.70 -8.30 5.65
C CYS A 160 -8.79 -7.85 4.67
N ARG A 161 -8.62 -8.12 3.38
CA ARG A 161 -9.64 -7.85 2.37
C ARG A 161 -10.92 -8.65 2.58
N GLY A 162 -10.83 -9.93 2.92
CA GLY A 162 -12.00 -10.75 3.28
C GLY A 162 -12.76 -10.18 4.48
N VAL A 163 -12.03 -9.69 5.49
CA VAL A 163 -12.62 -9.03 6.67
C VAL A 163 -13.29 -7.72 6.29
N VAL A 164 -12.63 -6.86 5.51
CA VAL A 164 -13.19 -5.57 5.05
C VAL A 164 -14.44 -5.79 4.19
N ASN A 165 -14.42 -6.75 3.27
CA ASN A 165 -15.58 -7.09 2.45
C ASN A 165 -16.76 -7.58 3.30
N ASN A 166 -16.51 -8.44 4.28
CA ASN A 166 -17.54 -8.92 5.21
C ASN A 166 -18.07 -7.79 6.09
N PHE A 167 -17.21 -6.88 6.55
CA PHE A 167 -17.59 -5.72 7.34
C PHE A 167 -18.50 -4.78 6.53
N VAL A 168 -18.12 -4.43 5.31
CA VAL A 168 -18.92 -3.58 4.42
C VAL A 168 -20.23 -4.28 4.04
N ALA A 169 -20.21 -5.59 3.78
CA ALA A 169 -21.42 -6.36 3.50
C ALA A 169 -22.40 -6.43 4.69
N ARG A 170 -21.88 -6.45 5.93
CA ARG A 170 -22.69 -6.56 7.15
C ARG A 170 -23.23 -5.22 7.65
N PHE A 171 -22.42 -4.16 7.60
CA PHE A 171 -22.78 -2.86 8.19
C PHE A 171 -23.30 -1.84 7.19
N LEU A 172 -22.91 -1.94 5.92
CA LEU A 172 -23.22 -0.92 4.90
C LEU A 172 -24.10 -1.43 3.75
N LYS A 173 -24.69 -2.62 3.93
CA LYS A 173 -25.64 -3.22 2.98
C LYS A 173 -27.03 -3.42 3.60
N LYS A 174 -27.32 -2.70 4.70
CA LYS A 174 -28.68 -2.48 5.18
C LYS A 174 -29.26 -1.26 4.49
#